data_AF-A0A5C9EAC4-F1
#
_entry.id   AF-A0A5C9EAC4-F1
#
_cell.length_a   1.000
_cell.length_b   1.000
_cell.length_c   1.000
_cell.angle_alpha   90.00
_cell.angle_beta   90.00
_cell.angle_gamma   90.00
#
_symmetry.space_group_name_H-M   'P 1'
#
loop_
_entity.id
_entity.type
_entity.pdbx_description
1 polymer ?
#
loop_
_entity_poly.entity_id
_entity_poly.type
_entity_poly.pdbx_seq_one_letter_code
_entity_poly.pdbx_strand_id
1 'polypeptide(L)'
;MSTDKSFSKVPRLFRNYVSSFFQFLKDKLRGEILSVILYGSIARKNWKRESDVDLLLIVSNKFIEKYESSKISQLTIHFYNEIFGSELYDMMKFHPLSILTLTKKQTKRFRTLFYDIAMDGIILYDPKNIGSKLIEKYKKRIKNKGLKRIYVENDNFYWKRKDVKTGEIIEL
;
A
#
# COMPACT_ATOMS: atom_id res chain seq x y z
N MET A 1 -11.38 -5.50 -18.87
CA MET A 1 -10.24 -6.35 -19.28
C MET A 1 -8.87 -5.93 -18.69
N SER A 2 -8.77 -5.07 -17.67
CA SER A 2 -7.45 -4.59 -17.16
C SER A 2 -7.09 -4.95 -15.72
N THR A 3 -7.95 -5.65 -14.97
CA THR A 3 -7.69 -6.01 -13.56
C THR A 3 -6.86 -7.28 -13.39
N ASP A 4 -6.96 -8.31 -14.24
CA ASP A 4 -6.28 -9.59 -13.96
C ASP A 4 -4.75 -9.53 -14.04
N LYS A 5 -4.19 -8.69 -14.93
CA LYS A 5 -2.73 -8.61 -15.10
C LYS A 5 -2.03 -7.99 -13.88
N SER A 6 -2.65 -7.04 -13.17
CA SER A 6 -1.99 -6.40 -12.02
C SER A 6 -1.85 -7.35 -10.83
N PHE A 7 -2.87 -8.16 -10.56
CA PHE A 7 -2.88 -9.13 -9.46
C PHE A 7 -1.95 -10.33 -9.70
N SER A 8 -1.50 -10.57 -10.94
CA SER A 8 -0.51 -11.62 -11.23
C SER A 8 0.81 -11.43 -10.46
N LYS A 9 1.17 -10.19 -10.13
CA LYS A 9 2.38 -9.85 -9.36
C LYS A 9 2.24 -10.10 -7.86
N VAL A 10 1.01 -10.17 -7.35
CA VAL A 10 0.73 -10.50 -5.94
C VAL A 10 1.09 -11.97 -5.71
N PRO A 11 1.80 -12.31 -4.60
CA PRO A 11 2.09 -13.70 -4.28
C PRO A 11 0.82 -14.54 -4.26
N ARG A 12 0.89 -15.77 -4.81
CA ARG A 12 -0.28 -16.63 -5.05
C ARG A 12 -1.15 -16.81 -3.80
N LEU A 13 -0.53 -16.97 -2.64
CA LEU A 13 -1.18 -17.12 -1.34
C LEU A 13 -2.18 -15.98 -1.04
N PHE A 14 -1.81 -14.73 -1.32
CA PHE A 14 -2.61 -13.54 -0.99
C PHE A 14 -3.49 -13.06 -2.15
N ARG A 15 -3.32 -13.61 -3.35
CA ARG A 15 -3.93 -13.05 -4.57
C ARG A 15 -5.45 -13.02 -4.49
N ASN A 16 -6.07 -14.13 -4.07
CA ASN A 16 -7.52 -14.21 -3.94
C ASN A 16 -8.01 -13.22 -2.87
N TYR A 17 -7.37 -13.22 -1.70
CA TYR A 17 -7.72 -12.36 -0.58
C TYR A 17 -7.69 -10.86 -0.93
N VAL A 18 -6.58 -10.41 -1.52
CA VAL A 18 -6.38 -9.01 -1.92
C VAL A 18 -7.32 -8.63 -3.07
N SER A 19 -7.61 -9.56 -3.99
CA SER A 19 -8.57 -9.32 -5.09
C SER A 19 -10.00 -9.19 -4.57
N SER A 20 -10.45 -10.12 -3.72
CA SER A 20 -11.77 -10.08 -3.10
C SER A 20 -11.99 -8.82 -2.29
N PHE A 21 -11.02 -8.43 -1.45
CA PHE A 21 -11.12 -7.19 -0.68
C PHE A 21 -11.14 -5.95 -1.59
N PHE A 22 -10.34 -5.92 -2.66
CA PHE A 22 -10.36 -4.83 -3.62
C PHE A 22 -11.71 -4.69 -4.33
N GLN A 23 -12.31 -5.79 -4.80
CA GLN A 23 -13.63 -5.76 -5.43
C GLN A 23 -14.69 -5.28 -4.44
N PHE A 24 -14.68 -5.81 -3.21
CA PHE A 24 -15.54 -5.35 -2.13
C PHE A 24 -15.46 -3.83 -1.92
N LEU A 25 -14.25 -3.28 -1.77
CA LEU A 25 -14.07 -1.83 -1.63
C LEU A 25 -14.56 -1.06 -2.86
N LYS A 26 -14.26 -1.54 -4.07
CA LYS A 26 -14.66 -0.90 -5.32
C LYS A 26 -16.17 -0.81 -5.45
N ASP A 27 -16.90 -1.84 -5.02
CA ASP A 27 -18.35 -1.88 -5.05
C ASP A 27 -19.01 -0.95 -4.03
N LYS A 28 -18.41 -0.81 -2.84
CA LYS A 28 -18.93 0.05 -1.76
C LYS A 28 -18.54 1.53 -1.90
N LEU A 29 -17.41 1.83 -2.55
CA LEU A 29 -16.83 3.18 -2.65
C LEU A 29 -16.89 3.79 -4.06
N ARG A 30 -17.68 3.20 -4.98
CA ARG A 30 -17.84 3.55 -6.40
C ARG A 30 -17.36 4.95 -6.79
N GLY A 31 -16.27 5.01 -7.56
CA GLY A 31 -15.73 6.25 -8.13
C GLY A 31 -14.79 7.05 -7.23
N GLU A 32 -14.71 6.74 -5.93
CA GLU A 32 -13.82 7.45 -5.02
C GLU A 32 -12.40 6.89 -4.98
N ILE A 33 -12.22 5.61 -5.31
CA ILE A 33 -10.90 4.96 -5.35
C ILE A 33 -10.15 5.45 -6.58
N LEU A 34 -9.01 6.09 -6.37
CA LEU A 34 -8.15 6.61 -7.41
C LEU A 34 -6.96 5.70 -7.71
N SER A 35 -6.40 5.06 -6.68
CA SER A 35 -5.36 4.05 -6.84
C SER A 35 -5.29 3.14 -5.61
N VAL A 36 -4.87 1.89 -5.81
CA VAL A 36 -4.60 0.90 -4.76
C VAL A 36 -3.24 0.27 -5.02
N ILE A 37 -2.38 0.27 -4.01
CA ILE A 37 -1.02 -0.28 -4.09
C ILE A 37 -0.81 -1.21 -2.90
N LEU A 38 -0.42 -2.45 -3.17
CA LEU A 38 0.11 -3.38 -2.16
C LEU A 38 1.56 -3.02 -1.88
N TYR A 39 1.91 -2.84 -0.61
CA TYR A 39 3.28 -2.59 -0.18
C TYR A 39 3.65 -3.53 0.98
N GLY A 40 4.74 -3.23 1.68
CA GLY A 40 5.12 -3.97 2.89
C GLY A 40 5.79 -5.31 2.57
N SER A 41 5.82 -6.20 3.56
CA SER A 41 6.55 -7.47 3.49
C SER A 41 6.02 -8.41 2.41
N ILE A 42 4.71 -8.38 2.15
CA ILE A 42 4.08 -9.19 1.10
C ILE A 42 4.54 -8.74 -0.29
N ALA A 43 4.54 -7.44 -0.56
CA ALA A 43 5.04 -6.91 -1.83
C ALA A 43 6.54 -7.18 -2.01
N ARG A 44 7.31 -7.10 -0.91
CA ARG A 44 8.75 -7.40 -0.85
C ARG A 44 9.12 -8.88 -0.94
N LYS A 45 8.14 -9.77 -0.80
CA LYS A 45 8.33 -11.23 -0.77
C LYS A 45 9.16 -11.76 0.41
N ASN A 46 9.12 -11.07 1.55
CA ASN A 46 9.77 -11.49 2.80
C ASN A 46 8.79 -11.46 4.00
N TRP A 47 7.53 -11.81 3.73
CA TRP A 47 6.49 -11.88 4.75
C TRP A 47 6.70 -13.08 5.69
N LYS A 48 6.30 -12.91 6.95
CA LYS A 48 6.27 -13.93 8.00
C LYS A 48 4.86 -14.53 8.10
N ARG A 49 4.70 -15.58 8.90
CA ARG A 49 3.42 -16.27 9.11
C ARG A 49 2.28 -15.38 9.61
N GLU A 50 2.62 -14.28 10.30
CA GLU A 50 1.66 -13.34 10.89
C GLU A 50 1.84 -11.93 10.30
N SER A 51 2.40 -11.82 9.08
CA SER A 51 2.57 -10.51 8.45
C SER A 51 1.24 -9.93 7.96
N ASP A 52 1.04 -8.66 8.24
CA ASP A 52 -0.08 -7.88 7.73
C ASP A 52 -0.07 -7.77 6.19
N VAL A 53 -1.25 -7.53 5.63
CA VAL A 53 -1.45 -7.14 4.23
C VAL A 53 -1.56 -5.62 4.14
N ASP A 54 -0.46 -4.97 3.84
CA ASP A 54 -0.37 -3.51 3.76
C ASP A 54 -0.85 -2.94 2.41
N LEU A 55 -1.92 -2.13 2.44
CA LEU A 55 -2.47 -1.47 1.26
C LEU A 55 -2.45 0.05 1.41
N LEU A 56 -1.93 0.74 0.40
CA LEU A 56 -2.12 2.18 0.22
C LEU A 56 -3.36 2.40 -0.64
N LEU A 57 -4.39 2.98 -0.04
CA LEU A 57 -5.62 3.38 -0.71
C LEU A 57 -5.58 4.89 -0.98
N ILE A 58 -5.42 5.28 -2.23
CA ILE A 58 -5.50 6.68 -2.65
C ILE A 58 -6.94 6.97 -3.08
N VAL A 59 -7.61 7.87 -2.36
CA VAL A 59 -8.99 8.28 -2.62
C VAL A 59 -9.09 9.70 -3.16
N SER A 60 -10.26 10.05 -3.70
CA SER A 60 -10.58 11.40 -4.11
C SER A 60 -10.51 12.38 -2.94
N ASN A 61 -10.35 13.67 -3.22
CA ASN A 61 -10.40 14.69 -2.17
C ASN A 61 -11.83 14.84 -1.59
N LYS A 62 -12.86 14.48 -2.36
CA LYS A 62 -14.26 14.53 -1.91
C LYS A 62 -14.61 13.38 -0.96
N PHE A 63 -13.76 12.35 -0.90
CA PHE A 63 -13.99 11.22 -0.01
C PHE A 63 -14.20 11.65 1.45
N ILE A 64 -13.39 12.59 1.94
CA ILE A 64 -13.48 13.09 3.33
C ILE A 64 -14.68 14.01 3.57
N GLU A 65 -15.29 14.55 2.52
CA GLU A 65 -16.53 15.32 2.61
C GLU A 65 -17.75 14.37 2.69
N LYS A 66 -17.63 13.21 2.04
CA LYS A 66 -18.71 12.23 1.91
C LYS A 66 -18.72 11.18 3.02
N TYR A 67 -17.56 10.87 3.58
CA TYR A 67 -17.37 9.77 4.52
C TYR A 67 -16.55 10.19 5.72
N GLU A 68 -16.91 9.65 6.88
CA GLU A 68 -16.12 9.75 8.09
C GLU A 68 -14.75 9.07 7.93
N SER A 69 -13.78 9.50 8.74
CA SER A 69 -12.43 8.91 8.79
C SER A 69 -12.44 7.41 9.10
N SER A 70 -13.46 6.94 9.83
CA SER A 70 -13.66 5.54 10.21
C SER A 70 -14.18 4.64 9.08
N LYS A 71 -14.60 5.22 7.93
CA LYS A 71 -15.33 4.48 6.89
C LYS A 71 -14.57 3.29 6.35
N ILE A 72 -13.26 3.44 6.12
CA ILE A 72 -12.43 2.33 5.61
C ILE A 72 -12.32 1.22 6.64
N SER A 73 -12.12 1.56 7.93
CA SER A 73 -12.09 0.56 9.00
C SER A 73 -13.42 -0.18 9.15
N GLN A 74 -14.56 0.53 9.05
CA GLN A 74 -15.88 -0.09 9.06
C GLN A 74 -16.07 -1.06 7.89
N LEU A 75 -15.62 -0.68 6.69
CA LEU A 75 -15.66 -1.55 5.51
C LEU A 75 -14.74 -2.76 5.65
N THR A 76 -13.55 -2.59 6.24
CA THR A 76 -12.66 -3.71 6.54
C THR A 76 -13.29 -4.71 7.51
N ILE A 77 -13.95 -4.24 8.57
CA ILE A 77 -14.70 -5.10 9.51
C ILE A 77 -15.85 -5.81 8.79
N HIS A 78 -16.60 -5.10 7.95
CA HIS A 78 -17.70 -5.69 7.19
C HIS A 78 -17.20 -6.79 6.24
N PHE A 79 -16.07 -6.57 5.57
CA PHE A 79 -15.45 -7.59 4.72
C PHE A 79 -15.06 -8.83 5.52
N TYR A 80 -14.45 -8.67 6.71
CA TYR A 80 -14.15 -9.80 7.57
C TYR A 80 -15.40 -10.60 7.95
N ASN A 81 -16.50 -9.92 8.26
CA ASN A 81 -17.77 -10.57 8.56
C ASN A 81 -18.34 -11.30 7.35
N GLU A 82 -18.21 -10.75 6.13
CA GLU A 82 -18.67 -11.41 4.90
C GLU A 82 -17.90 -12.71 4.59
N ILE A 83 -16.60 -12.75 4.91
CA ILE A 83 -15.78 -13.95 4.67
C ILE A 83 -15.71 -14.89 5.86
N PHE A 84 -16.26 -14.51 7.03
CA PHE A 84 -16.14 -15.29 8.26
C PHE A 84 -16.69 -16.72 8.07
N GLY A 85 -15.93 -17.73 8.52
CA GLY A 85 -16.27 -19.14 8.34
C GLY A 85 -16.01 -19.72 6.94
N SER A 86 -15.48 -18.93 6.01
CA SER A 86 -15.02 -19.43 4.70
C SER A 86 -13.57 -19.94 4.74
N GLU A 87 -13.21 -20.77 3.75
CA GLU A 87 -11.81 -21.19 3.54
C GLU A 87 -10.87 -19.98 3.40
N LEU A 88 -11.32 -18.91 2.72
CA LEU A 88 -10.53 -17.69 2.56
C LEU A 88 -10.21 -17.04 3.91
N TYR A 89 -11.18 -17.00 4.83
CA TYR A 89 -10.95 -16.50 6.18
C TYR A 89 -9.99 -17.38 6.96
N ASP A 90 -10.18 -18.71 6.93
CA ASP A 90 -9.29 -19.62 7.64
C ASP A 90 -7.85 -19.55 7.18
N MET A 91 -7.62 -19.38 5.88
CA MET A 91 -6.30 -19.18 5.32
C MET A 91 -5.67 -17.83 5.68
N MET A 92 -6.48 -16.77 5.89
CA MET A 92 -6.01 -15.38 5.99
C MET A 92 -6.17 -14.76 7.37
N LYS A 93 -6.75 -15.46 8.36
CA LYS A 93 -7.02 -14.93 9.71
C LYS A 93 -5.79 -14.42 10.49
N PHE A 94 -4.59 -14.87 10.13
CA PHE A 94 -3.32 -14.39 10.69
C PHE A 94 -2.65 -13.29 9.84
N HIS A 95 -3.32 -12.82 8.78
CA HIS A 95 -2.82 -11.83 7.84
C HIS A 95 -3.80 -10.65 7.74
N PRO A 96 -3.87 -9.80 8.79
CA PRO A 96 -4.84 -8.72 8.82
C PRO A 96 -4.55 -7.66 7.74
N LEU A 97 -5.60 -7.12 7.15
CA LEU A 97 -5.57 -5.97 6.26
C LEU A 97 -5.22 -4.68 7.02
N SER A 98 -4.08 -4.09 6.67
CA SER A 98 -3.60 -2.80 7.17
C SER A 98 -3.73 -1.75 6.07
N ILE A 99 -4.69 -0.83 6.21
CA ILE A 99 -5.05 0.11 5.13
C ILE A 99 -4.64 1.54 5.47
N LEU A 100 -3.60 2.04 4.79
CA LEU A 100 -3.28 3.47 4.81
C LEU A 100 -4.12 4.19 3.77
N THR A 101 -5.09 4.99 4.23
CA THR A 101 -5.94 5.79 3.34
C THR A 101 -5.43 7.22 3.22
N LEU A 102 -5.19 7.69 2.00
CA LEU A 102 -4.78 9.07 1.71
C LEU A 102 -5.66 9.67 0.62
N THR A 103 -6.11 10.91 0.82
CA THR A 103 -6.63 11.72 -0.29
C THR A 103 -5.52 12.06 -1.28
N LYS A 104 -5.87 12.31 -2.55
CA LYS A 104 -4.93 12.81 -3.56
C LYS A 104 -4.15 14.05 -3.10
N LYS A 105 -4.74 14.93 -2.27
CA LYS A 105 -4.02 16.08 -1.70
C LYS A 105 -2.98 15.65 -0.67
N GLN A 106 -3.31 14.70 0.20
CA GLN A 106 -2.41 14.21 1.25
C GLN A 106 -1.19 13.46 0.71
N THR A 107 -1.26 12.85 -0.48
CA THR A 107 -0.08 12.20 -1.11
C THR A 107 1.04 13.19 -1.49
N LYS A 108 0.74 14.50 -1.51
CA LYS A 108 1.76 15.54 -1.72
C LYS A 108 2.67 15.73 -0.51
N ARG A 109 2.18 15.45 0.71
CA ARG A 109 2.97 15.55 1.94
C ARG A 109 3.98 14.41 1.99
N PHE A 110 5.24 14.73 2.29
CA PHE A 110 6.29 13.74 2.40
C PHE A 110 5.97 12.68 3.47
N ARG A 111 6.26 11.41 3.15
CA ARG A 111 6.22 10.25 4.05
C ARG A 111 7.36 9.31 3.67
N THR A 112 8.16 8.88 4.64
CA THR A 112 9.28 7.95 4.42
C THR A 112 8.82 6.66 3.75
N LEU A 113 7.62 6.16 4.11
CA LEU A 113 6.98 4.99 3.50
C LEU A 113 6.90 5.05 1.97
N PHE A 114 6.82 6.25 1.37
CA PHE A 114 6.77 6.35 -0.08
C PHE A 114 8.06 5.88 -0.76
N TYR A 115 9.19 5.82 -0.06
CA TYR A 115 10.39 5.15 -0.58
C TYR A 115 10.18 3.65 -0.68
N ASP A 116 9.55 3.02 0.31
CA ASP A 116 9.28 1.58 0.31
C ASP A 116 8.29 1.22 -0.79
N ILE A 117 7.20 2.00 -0.90
CA ILE A 117 6.22 1.87 -1.99
C ILE A 117 6.89 2.05 -3.36
N ALA A 118 7.84 2.97 -3.49
CA ALA A 118 8.53 3.21 -4.75
C ALA A 118 9.44 2.05 -5.18
N MET A 119 10.03 1.33 -4.22
CA MET A 119 10.91 0.19 -4.49
C MET A 119 10.14 -1.09 -4.80
N ASP A 120 9.17 -1.44 -3.95
CA ASP A 120 8.58 -2.78 -3.95
C ASP A 120 7.07 -2.79 -4.22
N GLY A 121 6.43 -1.61 -4.25
CA GLY A 121 4.98 -1.49 -4.37
C GLY A 121 4.42 -2.14 -5.63
N ILE A 122 3.33 -2.90 -5.46
CA ILE A 122 2.58 -3.54 -6.54
C ILE A 122 1.30 -2.75 -6.76
N ILE A 123 1.21 -2.07 -7.90
CA ILE A 123 -0.02 -1.36 -8.30
C ILE A 123 -1.09 -2.40 -8.62
N LEU A 124 -2.19 -2.38 -7.86
CA LEU A 124 -3.35 -3.23 -8.06
C LEU A 124 -4.39 -2.55 -8.96
N TYR A 125 -4.56 -1.23 -8.77
CA TYR A 125 -5.49 -0.39 -9.52
C TYR A 125 -4.95 1.04 -9.62
N ASP A 126 -4.92 1.62 -10.82
CA ASP A 126 -4.44 3.01 -11.03
C ASP A 126 -4.84 3.58 -12.41
N PRO A 127 -6.15 3.70 -12.71
CA PRO A 127 -6.62 4.08 -14.05
C PRO A 127 -6.17 5.47 -14.50
N LYS A 128 -5.80 6.36 -13.57
CA LYS A 128 -5.38 7.74 -13.85
C LYS A 128 -3.89 7.97 -13.59
N ASN A 129 -3.10 6.90 -13.44
CA ASN A 129 -1.65 6.94 -13.19
C ASN A 129 -1.26 7.80 -11.96
N ILE A 130 -2.12 7.88 -10.94
CA ILE A 130 -1.87 8.64 -9.72
C ILE A 130 -0.85 7.92 -8.85
N GLY A 131 -1.05 6.62 -8.61
CA GLY A 131 -0.11 5.78 -7.88
C GLY A 131 1.23 5.64 -8.61
N SER A 132 1.18 5.47 -9.92
CA SER A 132 2.34 5.37 -10.81
C SER A 132 3.19 6.63 -10.76
N LYS A 133 2.57 7.82 -10.83
CA LYS A 133 3.28 9.11 -10.69
C LYS A 133 3.89 9.30 -9.31
N LEU A 134 3.22 8.81 -8.26
CA LEU A 134 3.76 8.81 -6.88
C LEU A 134 5.04 7.95 -6.82
N ILE A 135 4.97 6.70 -7.29
CA ILE A 135 6.12 5.78 -7.34
C ILE A 135 7.29 6.41 -8.11
N GLU A 136 7.04 6.91 -9.33
CA GLU A 136 8.10 7.48 -10.16
C GLU A 136 8.73 8.75 -9.54
N LYS A 137 7.93 9.59 -8.87
CA LYS A 137 8.45 10.73 -8.10
C LYS A 137 9.45 10.27 -7.03
N TYR A 138 9.10 9.23 -6.27
CA TYR A 138 9.92 8.76 -5.16
C TYR A 138 11.11 7.91 -5.60
N LYS A 139 11.02 7.16 -6.70
CA LYS A 139 12.20 6.54 -7.36
C LYS A 139 13.23 7.59 -7.78
N LYS A 140 12.79 8.69 -8.41
CA LYS A 140 13.67 9.82 -8.76
C LYS A 140 14.29 10.44 -7.51
N ARG A 141 13.52 10.62 -6.43
CA ARG A 141 14.04 11.16 -5.16
C ARG A 141 15.09 10.23 -4.53
N ILE A 142 14.88 8.92 -4.53
CA ILE A 142 15.86 7.92 -4.07
C ILE A 142 17.16 8.06 -4.86
N LYS A 143 17.08 8.09 -6.20
CA LYS A 143 18.23 8.24 -7.08
C LYS A 143 18.97 9.56 -6.82
N ASN A 144 18.25 10.68 -6.83
CA ASN A 144 18.84 12.02 -6.71
C ASN A 144 19.45 12.28 -5.33
N LYS A 145 18.84 11.77 -4.26
CA LYS A 145 19.39 11.89 -2.90
C LYS A 145 20.45 10.82 -2.59
N GLY A 146 20.72 9.88 -3.50
CA GLY A 146 21.64 8.77 -3.25
C GLY A 146 21.21 7.89 -2.07
N LEU A 147 19.89 7.71 -1.88
CA LEU A 147 19.36 6.90 -0.79
C LEU A 147 19.62 5.42 -1.07
N LYS A 148 20.04 4.71 -0.02
CA LYS A 148 20.27 3.27 -0.01
C LYS A 148 19.46 2.63 1.11
N ARG A 149 18.76 1.55 0.79
CA ARG A 149 18.13 0.69 1.80
C ARG A 149 19.22 -0.22 2.39
N ILE A 150 19.45 -0.11 3.70
CA ILE A 150 20.43 -0.93 4.43
C ILE A 150 19.67 -1.93 5.29
N TYR A 151 19.81 -3.21 4.98
CA TYR A 151 19.22 -4.29 5.76
C TYR A 151 20.05 -4.56 7.02
N VAL A 152 19.36 -4.87 8.10
CA VAL A 152 19.90 -5.37 9.36
C VAL A 152 19.26 -6.73 9.66
N GLU A 153 19.45 -7.28 10.84
CA GLU A 153 18.90 -8.58 11.22
C GLU A 153 17.37 -8.66 11.08
N ASN A 154 16.88 -9.87 10.79
CA ASN A 154 15.46 -10.21 10.73
C ASN A 154 14.62 -9.40 9.71
N ASP A 155 15.18 -9.13 8.53
CA ASP A 155 14.52 -8.39 7.42
C ASP A 155 14.19 -6.92 7.71
N ASN A 156 14.67 -6.40 8.84
CA ASN A 156 14.58 -5.00 9.18
C ASN A 156 15.54 -4.19 8.29
N PHE A 157 15.21 -2.92 8.07
CA PHE A 157 16.07 -2.04 7.29
C PHE A 157 15.87 -0.58 7.68
N TYR A 158 16.83 0.26 7.32
CA TYR A 158 16.69 1.70 7.36
C TYR A 158 17.18 2.34 6.05
N TRP A 159 16.72 3.56 5.79
CA TRP A 159 17.17 4.35 4.66
C TRP A 159 18.39 5.16 5.05
N LYS A 160 19.53 4.91 4.38
CA LYS A 160 20.77 5.67 4.52
C LYS A 160 20.98 6.59 3.33
N ARG A 161 21.28 7.86 3.57
CA ARG A 161 21.72 8.80 2.54
C ARG A 161 23.25 8.70 2.38
N LYS A 162 23.74 8.74 1.14
CA LYS A 162 25.16 8.55 0.82
C LYS A 162 26.07 9.63 1.44
N ASP A 163 25.58 10.86 1.52
CA ASP A 163 26.39 12.05 1.86
C ASP A 163 25.71 12.85 2.97
N VAL A 164 25.85 12.41 4.22
CA VAL A 164 25.41 13.19 5.39
C VAL A 164 26.60 13.41 6.29
N LYS A 165 27.02 14.66 6.46
CA LYS A 165 28.03 15.03 7.46
C LYS A 165 27.36 15.30 8.80
N THR A 166 28.04 14.96 9.90
CA THR A 166 27.58 15.31 11.25
C THR A 166 27.39 16.83 11.35
N GLY A 167 26.20 17.27 11.79
CA GLY A 167 25.86 18.69 11.94
C GLY A 167 25.20 19.35 10.72
N GLU A 168 24.96 18.61 9.63
CA GLU A 168 24.30 19.15 8.44
C GLU A 168 22.78 19.28 8.63
N ILE A 169 22.19 20.44 8.28
CA ILE A 169 20.73 20.60 8.24
C ILE A 169 20.22 19.98 6.95
N ILE A 170 19.32 19.00 7.07
CA ILE A 170 18.84 18.21 5.95
C ILE A 170 17.36 18.45 5.73
N GLU A 171 16.99 18.74 4.49
CA GLU A 171 15.58 18.76 4.06
C GLU A 171 15.06 17.31 3.92
N LEU A 172 14.01 16.97 4.69
CA LEU A 172 13.36 15.65 4.69
C LEU A 172 12.71 15.31 3.36
#